data_AF-A0A6F8VIB1-F1
#
_entry.id   AF-A0A6F8VIB1-F1
#
_cell.length_a   1.000
_cell.length_b   1.000
_cell.length_c   1.000
_cell.angle_alpha   90.00
_cell.angle_beta   90.00
_cell.angle_gamma   90.00
#
_symmetry.space_group_name_H-M   'P 1'
#
loop_
_entity.id
_entity.type
_entity.pdbx_description
1 polymer ?
#
loop_
_entity_poly.entity_id
_entity_poly.type
_entity_poly.pdbx_seq_one_letter_code
_entity_poly.pdbx_strand_id
1 'polypeptide(L)'
;MDLLWDSRAKIRLASTGDDTDFAGIMALLKRADRSFEIVENTPFRAANEDGFMVDLIRQTPNPPWKVEPNRFFENDLIATDIWNMKWLLSAPRVEQTVICENGRPARMVVPDPRAFALFKLWLSSSNEREPIKKRRDLHQAAAVFALVEQYLPQFPLSRAALKMFPAEIAQSMPVGTR
;
A
#
# COMPACT_ATOMS: atom_id res chain seq x y z
N MET A 1 8.14 -4.60 -2.04
CA MET A 1 6.66 -4.49 -1.91
C MET A 1 6.39 -3.70 -0.65
N ASP A 2 5.43 -2.78 -0.67
CA ASP A 2 5.13 -1.93 0.48
C ASP A 2 3.82 -2.37 1.14
N LEU A 3 3.86 -2.65 2.44
CA LEU A 3 2.72 -2.99 3.29
C LEU A 3 2.29 -1.74 4.05
N LEU A 4 1.16 -1.18 3.64
CA LEU A 4 0.58 -0.02 4.31
C LEU A 4 -0.29 -0.43 5.49
N TRP A 5 0.20 -0.13 6.70
CA TRP A 5 -0.51 -0.38 7.95
C TRP A 5 -1.30 0.86 8.41
N ASP A 6 -2.57 0.64 8.76
CA ASP A 6 -3.35 1.62 9.53
C ASP A 6 -3.09 1.44 11.04
N SER A 7 -2.11 2.18 11.58
CA SER A 7 -1.77 2.19 13.01
C SER A 7 -2.90 2.67 13.92
N ARG A 8 -3.95 3.30 13.37
CA ARG A 8 -5.11 3.79 14.13
C ARG A 8 -6.16 2.70 14.31
N ALA A 9 -6.22 1.74 13.39
CA ALA A 9 -7.20 0.68 13.44
C ALA A 9 -6.77 -0.36 14.48
N LYS A 10 -7.61 -0.59 15.49
CA LYS A 10 -7.45 -1.77 16.36
C LYS A 10 -7.70 -3.01 15.52
N ILE A 11 -6.64 -3.78 15.27
CA ILE A 11 -6.75 -5.06 14.57
C ILE A 11 -7.60 -5.99 15.43
N ARG A 12 -8.67 -6.53 14.84
CA ARG A 12 -9.44 -7.64 15.39
C ARG A 12 -9.09 -8.87 14.57
N LEU A 13 -8.31 -9.77 15.14
CA LEU A 13 -8.05 -11.09 14.55
C LEU A 13 -9.15 -12.04 15.02
N ALA A 14 -9.99 -12.50 14.10
CA ALA A 14 -10.77 -13.71 14.30
C ALA A 14 -9.95 -14.86 13.72
N SER A 15 -9.37 -15.69 14.59
CA SER A 15 -8.77 -16.96 14.18
C SER A 15 -9.86 -18.02 14.15
N THR A 16 -10.00 -18.70 13.02
CA THR A 16 -10.75 -19.96 12.93
C THR A 16 -9.74 -21.11 13.01
N GLY A 17 -9.20 -21.34 14.20
CA GLY A 17 -8.22 -22.38 14.47
C GLY A 17 -7.31 -22.05 15.66
N ASP A 18 -6.83 -23.07 16.36
CA ASP A 18 -5.93 -22.98 17.52
C ASP A 18 -4.51 -22.45 17.20
N ASP A 19 -4.32 -21.74 16.08
CA ASP A 19 -3.08 -21.04 15.77
C ASP A 19 -2.99 -19.74 16.59
N THR A 20 -2.70 -19.89 17.88
CA THR A 20 -2.28 -18.82 18.79
C THR A 20 -0.92 -18.19 18.44
N ASP A 21 -0.21 -18.72 17.43
CA ASP A 21 1.16 -18.35 17.07
C ASP A 21 1.26 -17.27 15.98
N PHE A 22 0.35 -16.30 15.93
CA PHE A 22 0.55 -15.14 15.05
C PHE A 22 1.59 -14.19 15.66
N ALA A 23 2.88 -14.48 15.43
CA ALA A 23 4.03 -13.75 15.98
C ALA A 23 4.47 -12.52 15.14
N GLY A 24 3.57 -11.95 14.33
CA GLY A 24 3.82 -10.73 13.54
C GLY A 24 4.13 -10.95 12.06
N ILE A 25 4.46 -9.85 11.37
CA ILE A 25 4.75 -9.85 9.93
C ILE A 25 6.02 -10.68 9.65
N MET A 26 7.06 -10.52 10.46
CA MET A 26 8.30 -11.28 10.27
C MET A 26 8.09 -12.79 10.33
N ALA A 27 7.29 -13.27 11.29
CA ALA A 27 6.93 -14.68 11.39
C ALA A 27 6.12 -15.17 10.17
N LEU A 28 5.20 -14.33 9.68
CA LEU A 28 4.43 -14.63 8.46
C LEU A 28 5.34 -14.72 7.23
N LEU A 29 6.30 -13.81 7.08
CA LEU A 29 7.28 -13.83 6.00
C LEU A 29 8.17 -15.08 6.09
N LYS A 30 8.69 -15.40 7.28
CA LYS A 30 9.50 -16.61 7.53
C LYS A 30 8.75 -17.92 7.29
N ARG A 31 7.42 -17.92 7.44
CA ARG A 31 6.58 -19.07 7.09
C ARG A 31 6.47 -19.28 5.57
N ALA A 32 6.51 -18.19 4.80
CA ALA A 32 6.52 -18.26 3.33
C ALA A 32 7.92 -18.63 2.81
N ASP A 33 8.96 -18.03 3.39
CA ASP A 33 10.36 -18.26 3.06
C ASP A 33 11.24 -17.99 4.29
N ARG A 34 11.98 -19.00 4.75
CA ARG A 34 12.78 -18.90 5.98
C ARG A 34 13.94 -17.93 5.89
N SER A 35 14.37 -17.55 4.69
CA SER A 35 15.53 -16.69 4.45
C SER A 35 15.24 -15.20 4.64
N PHE A 36 13.98 -14.81 4.88
CA PHE A 36 13.67 -13.42 5.19
C PHE A 36 14.42 -12.97 6.45
N GLU A 37 15.12 -11.84 6.36
CA GLU A 37 15.75 -11.16 7.48
C GLU A 37 15.47 -9.65 7.43
N ILE A 38 15.52 -8.99 8.58
CA ILE A 38 15.43 -7.53 8.65
C ILE A 38 16.73 -6.94 8.11
N VAL A 39 16.62 -6.01 7.18
CA VAL A 39 17.78 -5.37 6.55
C VAL A 39 18.43 -4.39 7.52
N GLU A 40 19.75 -4.52 7.68
CA GLU A 40 20.55 -3.69 8.57
C GLU A 40 20.35 -2.19 8.27
N ASN A 41 20.24 -1.36 9.31
CA ASN A 41 19.99 0.08 9.22
C ASN A 41 18.64 0.50 8.59
N THR A 42 17.79 -0.47 8.22
CA THR A 42 16.42 -0.20 7.73
C THR A 42 15.42 -1.12 8.43
N PRO A 43 15.07 -0.87 9.71
CA PRO A 43 14.24 -1.77 10.51
C PRO A 43 12.79 -1.89 10.01
N PHE A 44 12.40 -1.06 9.05
CA PHE A 44 11.11 -1.13 8.35
C PHE A 44 11.13 -2.11 7.17
N ARG A 45 12.28 -2.69 6.80
CA ARG A 45 12.45 -3.51 5.61
C ARG A 45 12.91 -4.93 5.96
N ALA A 46 12.21 -5.92 5.42
CA ALA A 46 12.67 -7.31 5.36
C ALA A 46 13.10 -7.65 3.92
N ALA A 47 14.10 -8.51 3.77
CA ALA A 47 14.53 -9.04 2.48
C ALA A 47 14.84 -10.54 2.59
N ASN A 48 14.56 -11.32 1.54
CA ASN A 48 14.95 -12.72 1.44
C ASN A 48 16.24 -12.88 0.60
N GLU A 49 16.76 -14.11 0.52
CA GLU A 49 17.98 -14.43 -0.25
C GLU A 49 17.84 -14.16 -1.76
N ASP A 50 16.61 -14.21 -2.30
CA ASP A 50 16.31 -13.88 -3.70
C ASP A 50 16.23 -12.37 -3.99
N GLY A 51 16.43 -11.53 -2.97
CA GLY A 51 16.39 -10.07 -3.09
C GLY A 51 14.97 -9.48 -3.11
N PHE A 52 13.94 -10.27 -2.82
CA PHE A 52 12.58 -9.77 -2.63
C PHE A 52 12.49 -8.99 -1.32
N MET A 53 12.08 -7.72 -1.41
CA MET A 53 11.98 -6.82 -0.26
C MET A 53 10.53 -6.56 0.13
N VAL A 54 10.26 -6.48 1.43
CA VAL A 54 8.98 -6.08 2.02
C VAL A 54 9.20 -4.93 2.99
N ASP A 55 8.54 -3.80 2.73
CA ASP A 55 8.61 -2.60 3.56
C ASP A 55 7.33 -2.45 4.37
N LEU A 56 7.45 -2.22 5.67
CA LEU A 56 6.34 -1.84 6.53
C LEU A 56 6.27 -0.31 6.62
N ILE A 57 5.17 0.25 6.13
CA ILE A 57 4.93 1.70 6.10
C ILE A 57 3.64 2.03 6.83
N ARG A 58 3.57 3.21 7.42
CA ARG A 58 2.34 3.74 8.02
C ARG A 58 2.17 5.23 7.70
N GLN A 59 0.98 5.74 7.93
CA GLN A 59 0.74 7.18 7.89
C GLN A 59 1.51 7.87 9.02
N THR A 60 2.24 8.94 8.71
CA THR A 60 2.81 9.83 9.73
C THR A 60 1.73 10.25 10.73
N PRO A 61 1.94 10.09 12.04
CA PRO A 61 0.97 10.50 13.06
C PRO A 61 0.55 11.96 12.89
N ASN A 62 -0.74 12.23 13.11
CA ASN A 62 -1.28 13.58 13.12
C ASN A 62 -2.07 13.83 14.41
N PRO A 63 -1.63 14.75 15.29
CA PRO A 63 -0.40 15.56 15.19
C PRO A 63 0.89 14.72 15.33
N PRO A 64 2.07 15.23 14.93
CA PRO A 64 3.33 14.45 14.89
C PRO A 64 3.80 13.88 16.24
N TRP A 65 3.43 14.52 17.36
CA TRP A 65 3.75 14.06 18.71
C TRP A 65 2.79 12.98 19.24
N LYS A 66 1.76 12.61 18.46
CA LYS A 66 0.83 11.57 18.85
C LYS A 66 1.53 10.21 18.83
N VAL A 67 1.51 9.53 19.96
CA VAL A 67 2.06 8.18 20.08
C VAL A 67 1.08 7.19 19.44
N GLU A 68 1.52 6.54 18.37
CA GLU A 68 0.82 5.43 17.74
C GLU A 68 1.76 4.23 17.63
N PRO A 69 1.27 2.97 17.68
CA PRO A 69 2.08 1.78 17.50
C PRO A 69 2.86 1.82 16.17
N ASN A 70 4.16 1.50 16.24
CA ASN A 70 5.06 1.43 15.08
C ASN A 70 5.56 0.01 14.79
N ARG A 71 5.13 -0.99 15.56
CA ARG A 71 5.38 -2.42 15.34
C ARG A 71 4.19 -3.22 15.87
N PHE A 72 4.02 -4.45 15.38
CA PHE A 72 2.98 -5.36 15.88
C PHE A 72 3.46 -6.09 17.13
N PHE A 73 4.72 -6.52 17.13
CA PHE A 73 5.37 -7.26 18.22
C PHE A 73 6.81 -6.75 18.42
N GLU A 74 7.45 -7.13 19.53
CA GLU A 74 8.79 -6.63 19.87
C GLU A 74 9.85 -6.99 18.82
N ASN A 75 9.82 -8.24 18.32
CA ASN A 75 10.77 -8.80 17.36
C ASN A 75 10.27 -8.72 15.89
N ASP A 76 9.48 -7.70 15.57
CA ASP A 76 8.91 -7.48 14.24
C ASP A 76 9.48 -6.22 13.57
N LEU A 77 9.10 -6.00 12.31
CA LEU A 77 9.43 -4.79 11.56
C LEU A 77 8.94 -3.52 12.29
N ILE A 78 9.74 -2.47 12.23
CA ILE A 78 9.39 -1.15 12.75
C ILE A 78 8.94 -0.28 11.57
N ALA A 79 7.64 -0.01 11.50
CA ALA A 79 7.03 0.79 10.45
C ALA A 79 7.67 2.17 10.31
N THR A 80 7.94 2.58 9.07
CA THR A 80 8.38 3.95 8.75
C THR A 80 7.19 4.86 8.42
N ASP A 81 7.32 6.14 8.78
CA ASP A 81 6.28 7.14 8.60
C ASP A 81 6.34 7.74 7.21
N ILE A 82 5.24 7.61 6.46
CA ILE A 82 5.09 8.22 5.14
C ILE A 82 3.93 9.22 5.17
N TRP A 83 4.20 10.40 4.62
CA TRP A 83 3.22 11.47 4.54
C TRP A 83 2.11 11.16 3.53
N ASN A 84 0.90 11.67 3.80
CA ASN A 84 -0.29 11.54 2.94
C ASN A 84 -0.77 10.11 2.60
N MET A 85 -0.32 9.09 3.33
CA MET A 85 -0.89 7.72 3.25
C MET A 85 -2.35 7.63 3.71
N LYS A 86 -2.85 8.59 4.50
CA LYS A 86 -4.25 8.69 4.93
C LYS A 86 -5.23 8.58 3.75
N TRP A 87 -4.80 9.04 2.57
CA TRP A 87 -5.57 8.97 1.34
C TRP A 87 -5.78 7.54 0.86
N LEU A 88 -4.72 6.74 0.80
CA LEU A 88 -4.81 5.32 0.43
C LEU A 88 -5.49 4.49 1.52
N LEU A 89 -5.29 4.84 2.80
CA LEU A 89 -5.97 4.20 3.92
C LEU A 89 -7.48 4.42 3.91
N SER A 90 -7.93 5.60 3.46
CA SER A 90 -9.36 5.95 3.37
C SER A 90 -10.00 5.59 2.02
N ALA A 91 -9.22 5.20 1.03
CA ALA A 91 -9.75 4.73 -0.24
C ALA A 91 -10.50 3.40 -0.05
N PRO A 92 -11.60 3.16 -0.77
CA PRO A 92 -12.25 1.86 -0.75
C PRO A 92 -11.29 0.75 -1.15
N ARG A 93 -11.47 -0.41 -0.53
CA ARG A 93 -10.66 -1.58 -0.83
C ARG A 93 -11.32 -2.35 -1.97
N VAL A 94 -10.50 -2.74 -2.93
CA VAL A 94 -10.87 -3.70 -3.96
C VAL A 94 -10.33 -5.05 -3.53
N GLU A 95 -11.18 -6.05 -3.68
CA GLU A 95 -10.87 -7.42 -3.37
C GLU A 95 -11.04 -8.26 -4.62
N GLN A 96 -10.03 -9.07 -4.94
CA GLN A 96 -10.04 -9.93 -6.11
C GLN A 96 -9.30 -11.23 -5.83
N THR A 97 -9.88 -12.36 -6.23
CA THR A 97 -9.14 -13.62 -6.30
C THR A 97 -8.25 -13.60 -7.53
N VAL A 98 -6.95 -13.79 -7.32
CA VAL A 98 -5.92 -13.88 -8.37
C VAL A 98 -5.34 -15.30 -8.41
N ILE A 99 -4.78 -15.69 -9.54
CA ILE A 99 -4.08 -16.97 -9.69
C ILE A 99 -2.57 -16.68 -9.63
N CYS A 100 -1.89 -17.31 -8.66
CA CYS A 100 -0.45 -17.22 -8.52
C CYS A 100 0.27 -18.06 -9.59
N GLU A 101 1.57 -17.82 -9.78
CA GLU A 101 2.40 -18.58 -10.74
C GLU A 101 2.41 -20.09 -10.46
N ASN A 102 2.26 -20.49 -9.20
CA ASN A 102 2.11 -21.90 -8.79
C ASN A 102 0.70 -22.47 -9.03
N GLY A 103 -0.18 -21.75 -9.72
CA GLY A 103 -1.55 -22.15 -10.04
C GLY A 103 -2.54 -22.05 -8.88
N ARG A 104 -2.10 -21.64 -7.68
CA ARG A 104 -2.98 -21.54 -6.51
C ARG A 104 -3.74 -20.21 -6.52
N PRO A 105 -5.02 -20.19 -6.11
CA PRO A 105 -5.74 -18.95 -5.92
C PRO A 105 -5.24 -18.23 -4.66
N ALA A 106 -5.13 -16.91 -4.73
CA ALA A 106 -4.87 -16.04 -3.60
C ALA A 106 -5.86 -14.87 -3.60
N ARG A 107 -6.26 -14.43 -2.40
CA ARG A 107 -7.11 -13.25 -2.22
C ARG A 107 -6.23 -12.01 -2.16
N MET A 108 -6.37 -11.12 -3.14
CA MET A 108 -5.68 -9.83 -3.17
C MET A 108 -6.63 -8.75 -2.65
N VAL A 109 -6.21 -8.03 -1.61
CA VAL A 109 -6.94 -6.89 -1.03
C VAL A 109 -6.07 -5.66 -1.16
N VAL A 110 -6.47 -4.72 -2.01
CA VAL A 110 -5.69 -3.52 -2.34
C VAL A 110 -6.56 -2.27 -2.32
N PRO A 111 -5.99 -1.06 -2.19
CA PRO A 111 -6.74 0.18 -2.39
C PRO A 111 -7.35 0.24 -3.80
N ASP A 112 -8.40 1.03 -3.96
CA ASP A 112 -8.99 1.34 -5.26
C ASP A 112 -7.89 1.77 -6.27
N PRO A 113 -7.81 1.12 -7.45
CA PRO A 113 -6.73 1.38 -8.40
C PRO A 113 -6.74 2.83 -8.90
N ARG A 114 -7.91 3.48 -8.94
CA ARG A 114 -8.03 4.90 -9.32
C ARG A 114 -7.45 5.80 -8.24
N ALA A 115 -7.71 5.50 -6.96
CA ALA A 115 -7.13 6.22 -5.84
C ALA A 115 -5.59 6.13 -5.86
N PHE A 116 -5.07 4.91 -6.11
CA PHE A 116 -3.65 4.68 -6.25
C PHE A 116 -3.04 5.48 -7.41
N ALA A 117 -3.66 5.42 -8.60
CA ALA A 117 -3.18 6.14 -9.78
C ALA A 117 -3.17 7.67 -9.56
N LEU A 118 -4.24 8.22 -8.99
CA LEU A 118 -4.33 9.65 -8.67
C LEU A 118 -3.31 10.08 -7.63
N PHE A 119 -3.07 9.24 -6.61
CA PHE A 119 -2.05 9.50 -5.60
C PHE A 119 -0.65 9.52 -6.22
N LYS A 120 -0.34 8.57 -7.11
CA LYS A 120 0.93 8.52 -7.84
C LYS A 120 1.10 9.71 -8.77
N LEU A 121 0.04 10.12 -9.46
CA LEU A 121 0.05 11.31 -10.30
C LEU A 121 0.34 12.57 -9.47
N TRP A 122 -0.34 12.73 -8.34
CA TRP A 122 -0.10 13.84 -7.40
C TRP A 122 1.36 13.83 -6.89
N LEU A 123 1.90 12.67 -6.48
CA LEU A 123 3.28 12.54 -6.05
C LEU A 123 4.29 12.95 -7.12
N SER A 124 4.01 12.65 -8.39
CA SER A 124 4.90 13.00 -9.49
C SER A 124 5.04 14.51 -9.69
N SER A 125 4.03 15.29 -9.30
CA SER A 125 4.00 16.75 -9.37
C SER A 125 4.54 17.43 -8.11
N SER A 126 4.76 16.70 -7.01
CA SER A 126 5.23 17.27 -5.74
C SER A 126 6.67 17.80 -5.85
N ASN A 127 6.91 19.00 -5.34
CA ASN A 127 8.25 19.62 -5.35
C ASN A 127 9.25 18.91 -4.42
N GLU A 128 8.77 18.26 -3.37
CA GLU A 128 9.60 17.56 -2.37
C GLU A 128 10.02 16.15 -2.83
N ARG A 129 9.47 15.66 -3.95
CA ARG A 129 9.75 14.33 -4.47
C ARG A 129 11.07 14.30 -5.24
N GLU A 130 11.91 13.31 -4.97
CA GLU A 130 13.16 13.11 -5.70
C GLU A 130 12.93 12.98 -7.23
N PRO A 131 13.74 13.65 -8.09
CA PRO A 131 13.48 13.72 -9.53
C PRO A 131 13.33 12.37 -10.24
N ILE A 132 14.18 11.39 -9.90
CA ILE A 132 14.12 10.04 -10.49
C ILE A 132 12.81 9.33 -10.11
N LYS A 133 12.34 9.52 -8.86
CA LYS A 133 11.10 8.92 -8.36
C LYS A 133 9.87 9.57 -9.02
N LYS A 134 9.90 10.87 -9.35
CA LYS A 134 8.79 11.55 -10.03
C LYS A 134 8.40 10.89 -11.35
N ARG A 135 9.37 10.64 -12.23
CA ARG A 135 9.12 10.00 -13.54
C ARG A 135 8.54 8.60 -13.37
N ARG A 136 9.05 7.84 -12.39
CA ARG A 136 8.53 6.51 -12.07
C ARG A 136 7.10 6.56 -11.55
N ASP A 137 6.79 7.48 -10.63
CA ASP A 137 5.44 7.65 -10.10
C ASP A 137 4.45 8.05 -11.21
N LEU A 138 4.85 8.92 -12.15
CA LEU A 138 4.04 9.27 -13.32
C LEU A 138 3.77 8.06 -14.22
N HIS A 139 4.80 7.27 -14.55
CA HIS A 139 4.63 6.06 -15.37
C HIS A 139 3.73 5.03 -14.69
N GLN A 140 3.85 4.86 -13.37
CA GLN A 140 2.96 3.98 -12.60
C GLN A 140 1.50 4.47 -12.65
N ALA A 141 1.27 5.77 -12.46
CA ALA A 141 -0.06 6.36 -12.57
C ALA A 141 -0.66 6.12 -13.96
N ALA A 142 0.08 6.44 -15.02
CA ALA A 142 -0.36 6.27 -16.40
C ALA A 142 -0.68 4.80 -16.74
N ALA A 143 0.18 3.87 -16.32
CA ALA A 143 -0.04 2.44 -16.54
C ALA A 143 -1.31 1.95 -15.86
N VAL A 144 -1.55 2.34 -14.60
CA VAL A 144 -2.78 1.94 -13.89
C VAL A 144 -4.03 2.58 -14.49
N PHE A 145 -3.97 3.84 -14.92
CA PHE A 145 -5.10 4.46 -15.62
C PHE A 145 -5.46 3.72 -16.91
N ALA A 146 -4.46 3.38 -17.73
CA ALA A 146 -4.67 2.61 -18.95
C ALA A 146 -5.30 1.24 -18.66
N LEU A 147 -4.82 0.54 -17.63
CA LEU A 147 -5.40 -0.74 -17.20
C LEU A 147 -6.86 -0.60 -16.75
N VAL A 148 -7.17 0.45 -15.99
CA VAL A 148 -8.53 0.71 -15.52
C VAL A 148 -9.46 1.00 -16.70
N GLU A 149 -9.05 1.90 -17.60
CA GLU A 149 -9.82 2.28 -18.78
C GLU A 149 -10.07 1.11 -19.72
N GLN A 150 -9.05 0.26 -19.94
CA GLN A 150 -9.13 -0.82 -20.90
C GLN A 150 -9.80 -2.09 -20.36
N TYR A 151 -9.57 -2.42 -19.08
CA TYR A 151 -9.92 -3.74 -18.54
C TYR A 151 -10.87 -3.72 -17.35
N LEU A 152 -11.16 -2.55 -16.75
CA LEU A 152 -11.97 -2.46 -15.53
C LEU A 152 -13.16 -1.49 -15.69
N PRO A 153 -14.14 -1.80 -16.55
CA PRO A 153 -15.29 -0.91 -16.82
C PRO A 153 -16.14 -0.60 -15.57
N GLN A 154 -16.07 -1.44 -14.53
CA GLN A 154 -16.71 -1.20 -13.24
C GLN A 154 -16.09 -0.07 -12.42
N PHE A 155 -14.91 0.43 -12.81
CA PHE A 155 -14.21 1.54 -12.15
C PHE A 155 -14.08 2.74 -13.10
N PRO A 156 -15.19 3.44 -13.42
CA PRO A 156 -15.13 4.58 -14.33
C PRO A 156 -14.23 5.71 -13.80
N LEU A 157 -13.54 6.39 -14.71
CA LEU A 157 -12.65 7.53 -14.44
C LEU A 157 -13.37 8.90 -14.50
N SER A 158 -14.70 8.90 -14.56
CA SER A 158 -15.48 10.14 -14.65
C SER A 158 -15.34 10.99 -13.38
N ARG A 159 -15.42 12.32 -13.51
CA ARG A 159 -15.37 13.24 -12.35
C ARG A 159 -16.36 12.86 -11.25
N ALA A 160 -17.56 12.42 -11.61
CA ALA A 160 -18.57 11.97 -10.65
C ALA A 160 -18.09 10.76 -9.85
N ALA A 161 -17.48 9.77 -10.52
CA ALA A 161 -16.93 8.59 -9.87
C ALA A 161 -15.74 8.90 -8.96
N LEU A 162 -14.97 9.95 -9.25
CA LEU A 162 -13.81 10.34 -8.46
C LEU A 162 -14.15 11.23 -7.25
N LYS A 163 -15.39 11.77 -7.15
CA LYS A 163 -15.84 12.58 -5.99
C LYS A 163 -15.82 11.83 -4.65
N MET A 164 -15.76 10.50 -4.70
CA MET A 164 -15.61 9.65 -3.52
C MET A 164 -14.22 9.74 -2.86
N PHE A 165 -13.22 10.28 -3.56
CA PHE A 165 -11.87 10.49 -3.03
C PHE A 165 -11.71 11.89 -2.43
N PRO A 166 -10.75 12.09 -1.51
CA PRO A 166 -10.39 13.42 -1.01
C PRO A 166 -10.24 14.45 -2.13
N ALA A 167 -10.69 15.69 -1.89
CA ALA A 167 -10.76 16.73 -2.92
C ALA A 167 -9.39 17.01 -3.56
N GLU A 168 -8.33 16.94 -2.77
CA GLU A 168 -6.94 17.13 -3.19
C GLU A 168 -6.50 16.08 -4.23
N ILE A 169 -7.07 14.88 -4.17
CA ILE A 169 -6.83 13.78 -5.12
C ILE A 169 -7.71 13.95 -6.34
N ALA A 170 -8.99 14.23 -6.15
CA ALA A 170 -9.93 14.37 -7.28
C ALA A 170 -9.51 15.52 -8.23
N GLN A 171 -8.84 16.54 -7.70
CA GLN A 171 -8.30 17.67 -8.47
C GLN A 171 -6.99 17.35 -9.21
N SER A 172 -6.28 16.26 -8.88
CA SER A 172 -5.03 15.89 -9.57
C SER A 172 -5.25 15.29 -10.96
N MET A 173 -6.51 15.02 -11.34
CA MET A 173 -6.85 14.56 -12.69
C MET A 173 -6.42 15.57 -13.75
N PRO A 174 -5.73 15.13 -14.83
CA PRO A 174 -5.50 15.98 -15.98
C PRO A 174 -6.85 16.41 -16.57
N VAL A 175 -7.02 17.71 -16.80
CA VAL A 175 -8.18 18.24 -17.52
C VAL A 175 -8.04 17.81 -18.97
N GLY A 176 -8.67 16.70 -19.39
CA GLY A 176 -8.65 16.31 -20.81
C GLY A 176 -8.98 14.86 -21.17
N THR A 177 -9.00 13.91 -20.24
CA THR A 177 -9.48 12.56 -20.54
C THR A 177 -11.00 12.54 -20.41
N ARG A 178 -11.66 12.33 -21.56
CA ARG A 178 -13.09 12.52 -21.81
C ARG A 178 -13.98 11.65 -20.94
#